data_AF-A0A183SUF2-F1
#
_entry.id   AF-A0A183SUF2-F1
#
_cell.length_a   1.000
_cell.length_b   1.000
_cell.length_c   1.000
_cell.angle_alpha   90.00
_cell.angle_beta   90.00
_cell.angle_gamma   90.00
#
_symmetry.space_group_name_H-M   'P 1'
#
loop_
_entity.id
_entity.type
_entity.pdbx_description
1 polymer ?
#
loop_
_entity_poly.entity_id
_entity_poly.type
_entity_poly.pdbx_seq_one_letter_code
_entity_poly.pdbx_strand_id
1 'polypeptide(L)'
;MNLLELPAYVINMPLITAIRQDNLPYVIAALEKYPCLASSLFYTVDEKQVLGLFKGLLQPPTALLLTPFGYAFLFNSKQVLTHLLLNTNTSQQSCFVADCLDAEKRWRKRHRILEIPPLALRVPLAETYRPLMLNKFNFDNPQQINCRVFAGTCFKRSQVVTESVWEMIWSVWPPAKDANILVEFTAVLLNAGCNAKQLVKRINFEKLFNTCKPAVTNPANFVSFLYLVIFHGADLQDTTVLANFLNAIVYLTTLDTQETHILKGLFIAVYNLSSGCSEYPTVVGIIKRALKIEKLSRTAHHSLKFMCIRRIRRLIDGAGFFRAISKMNIDKECKYALLTGIPTIKANKEDAVQQLVDGLSANLQAA
;
A
#
# COMPACT_ATOMS: atom_id res chain seq x y z
N MET A 1 31.33 -3.39 30.54
CA MET A 1 30.03 -2.77 30.17
C MET A 1 29.98 -2.69 28.67
N ASN A 2 29.16 -3.51 27.99
CA ASN A 2 28.90 -3.27 26.58
C ASN A 2 27.89 -2.12 26.51
N LEU A 3 28.42 -0.90 26.32
CA LEU A 3 27.62 0.26 25.94
C LEU A 3 26.79 -0.16 24.73
N LEU A 4 25.50 0.14 24.75
CA LEU A 4 24.70 0.07 23.53
C LEU A 4 25.40 0.95 22.48
N GLU A 5 25.96 0.34 21.44
CA GLU A 5 26.44 1.06 20.26
C GLU A 5 25.21 1.62 19.55
N LEU A 6 24.78 2.79 19.98
CA LEU A 6 23.88 3.63 19.20
C LEU A 6 24.69 4.23 18.05
N PRO A 7 24.10 4.36 16.85
CA PRO A 7 24.75 5.06 15.76
C PRO A 7 25.04 6.51 16.17
N ALA A 8 26.09 7.10 15.60
CA ALA A 8 26.42 8.50 15.84
C ALA A 8 25.22 9.39 15.51
N TYR A 9 24.90 10.33 16.40
CA TYR A 9 23.75 11.21 16.25
C TYR A 9 24.08 12.66 16.60
N VAL A 10 23.22 13.56 16.13
CA VAL A 10 23.32 15.00 16.31
C VAL A 10 22.13 15.48 17.16
N ILE A 11 22.37 16.47 18.01
CA ILE A 11 21.31 17.22 18.70
C ILE A 11 21.22 18.59 18.03
N ASN A 12 20.19 18.80 17.22
CA ASN A 12 19.94 20.07 16.53
C ASN A 12 18.43 20.32 16.44
N MET A 13 17.87 20.76 17.58
CA MET A 13 16.45 21.10 17.69
C MET A 13 15.99 22.21 16.73
N PRO A 14 16.80 23.25 16.42
CA PRO A 14 16.42 24.26 15.42
C PRO A 14 16.11 23.65 14.05
N LEU A 15 16.98 22.77 13.53
CA LEU A 15 16.76 22.14 12.23
C LEU A 15 15.52 21.24 12.24
N ILE A 16 15.33 20.45 13.30
CA ILE A 16 14.14 19.60 13.45
C ILE A 16 12.85 20.45 13.50
N THR A 17 12.91 21.60 14.18
CA THR A 17 11.78 22.53 14.28
C THR A 17 11.47 23.16 12.92
N ALA A 18 12.49 23.57 12.17
CA ALA A 18 12.34 24.09 10.81
C ALA A 18 11.72 23.03 9.88
N ILE A 19 12.15 21.77 9.97
CA ILE A 19 11.53 20.66 9.23
C ILE A 19 10.07 20.51 9.63
N ARG A 20 9.75 20.47 10.93
CA ARG A 20 8.36 20.36 11.43
C ARG A 20 7.45 21.47 10.92
N GLN A 21 7.97 22.69 10.80
CA GLN A 21 7.25 23.86 10.28
C GLN A 21 7.23 23.94 8.74
N ASP A 22 7.80 22.94 8.05
CA ASP A 22 8.02 22.93 6.59
C ASP A 22 8.75 24.19 6.07
N ASN A 23 9.67 24.74 6.89
CA ASN A 23 10.47 25.92 6.56
C ASN A 23 11.64 25.55 5.65
N LEU A 24 11.35 25.35 4.37
CA LEU A 24 12.32 24.95 3.35
C LEU A 24 13.54 25.89 3.25
N PRO A 25 13.42 27.24 3.24
CA PRO A 25 14.58 28.12 3.15
C PRO A 25 15.61 27.92 4.26
N TYR A 26 15.14 27.76 5.51
CA TYR A 26 16.04 27.50 6.63
C TYR A 26 16.73 26.14 6.50
N VAL A 27 15.99 25.11 6.09
CA VAL A 27 16.53 23.76 5.88
C VAL A 27 17.61 23.79 4.80
N ILE A 28 17.35 24.43 3.66
CA ILE A 28 18.33 24.59 2.58
C ILE A 28 19.60 25.28 3.11
N ALA A 29 19.47 26.45 3.73
CA ALA A 29 20.62 27.19 4.24
C ALA A 29 21.45 26.38 5.27
N ALA A 30 20.78 25.60 6.11
CA ALA A 30 21.46 24.72 7.07
C ALA A 30 22.20 23.57 6.39
N LEU A 31 21.61 22.94 5.37
CA LEU A 31 22.22 21.83 4.63
C LEU A 31 23.34 22.29 3.68
N GLU A 32 23.23 23.48 3.09
CA GLU A 32 24.32 24.08 2.29
C GLU A 32 25.53 24.39 3.17
N LYS A 33 25.29 24.95 4.37
CA LYS A 33 26.35 25.25 5.32
C LYS A 33 26.99 23.98 5.90
N TYR A 34 26.19 22.94 6.15
CA TYR A 34 26.65 21.68 6.72
C TYR A 34 26.02 20.46 6.00
N PRO A 35 26.58 20.04 4.85
CA PRO A 35 25.99 18.98 4.02
C PRO A 35 25.85 17.62 4.72
N CYS A 36 26.73 17.32 5.68
CA CYS A 36 26.67 16.08 6.47
C CYS A 36 25.38 15.96 7.30
N LEU A 37 24.70 17.07 7.58
CA LEU A 37 23.42 17.05 8.29
C LEU A 37 22.33 16.34 7.49
N ALA A 38 22.42 16.28 6.16
CA ALA A 38 21.41 15.63 5.32
C ALA A 38 21.22 14.14 5.64
N SER A 39 22.30 13.42 5.96
CA SER A 39 22.32 11.98 6.27
C SER A 39 22.57 11.67 7.75
N SER A 40 22.73 12.70 8.59
CA SER A 40 22.92 12.51 10.03
C SER A 40 21.63 12.06 10.71
N LEU A 41 21.74 11.27 11.78
CA LEU A 41 20.61 10.92 12.64
C LEU A 41 20.45 11.99 13.72
N PHE A 42 19.24 12.52 13.87
CA PHE A 42 18.94 13.54 14.88
C PHE A 42 18.16 12.93 16.02
N TYR A 43 18.54 13.28 17.25
CA TYR A 43 17.89 12.79 18.46
C TYR A 43 16.73 13.67 18.91
N THR A 44 15.57 13.06 19.14
CA THR A 44 14.43 13.67 19.85
C THR A 44 13.72 12.66 20.73
N VAL A 45 12.93 13.14 21.68
CA VAL A 45 11.99 12.32 22.46
C VAL A 45 10.57 12.67 22.05
N ASP A 46 9.76 11.67 21.73
CA ASP A 46 8.30 11.80 21.60
C ASP A 46 7.62 11.27 22.86
N GLU A 47 6.92 12.17 23.55
CA GLU A 47 6.24 11.90 24.83
C GLU A 47 4.76 11.49 24.64
N LYS A 48 4.17 11.76 23.47
CA LYS A 48 2.71 11.74 23.26
C LYS A 48 2.20 10.60 22.38
N GLN A 49 3.09 9.74 21.88
CA GLN A 49 2.80 8.42 21.30
C GLN A 49 1.98 8.44 20.00
N VAL A 50 2.60 8.69 18.84
CA VAL A 50 2.07 8.15 17.56
C VAL A 50 3.19 7.94 16.54
N LEU A 51 3.91 6.82 16.61
CA LEU A 51 4.80 6.44 15.50
C LEU A 51 4.07 5.51 14.55
N GLY A 52 3.46 6.11 13.52
CA GLY A 52 2.99 5.44 12.30
C GLY A 52 2.41 4.05 12.49
N LEU A 53 3.09 3.06 11.87
CA LEU A 53 2.67 1.66 11.86
C LEU A 53 2.79 0.97 13.23
N PHE A 54 3.51 1.57 14.17
CA PHE A 54 3.77 1.05 15.51
C PHE A 54 2.86 1.64 16.59
N LYS A 55 1.82 2.37 16.20
CA LYS A 55 0.81 2.87 17.14
C LYS A 55 0.22 1.71 17.94
N GLY A 56 0.28 1.81 19.28
CA GLY A 56 -0.15 0.75 20.19
C GLY A 56 0.86 -0.38 20.41
N LEU A 57 1.97 -0.42 19.65
CA LEU A 57 3.07 -1.36 19.87
C LEU A 57 4.19 -0.77 20.73
N LEU A 58 4.46 0.54 20.62
CA LEU A 58 5.51 1.25 21.36
C LEU A 58 4.97 1.98 22.58
N GLN A 59 5.72 1.96 23.68
CA GLN A 59 5.36 2.63 24.93
C GLN A 59 6.06 4.00 25.04
N PRO A 60 5.33 5.11 25.22
CA PRO A 60 5.93 6.42 25.43
C PRO A 60 6.58 6.50 26.83
N PRO A 61 7.66 7.29 26.99
CA PRO A 61 8.31 8.10 25.96
C PRO A 61 9.15 7.27 25.00
N THR A 62 9.15 7.64 23.73
CA THR A 62 9.96 6.98 22.69
C THR A 62 11.12 7.87 22.27
N ALA A 63 12.34 7.35 22.31
CA ALA A 63 13.51 8.01 21.77
C ALA A 63 13.58 7.77 20.26
N LEU A 64 13.80 8.83 19.49
CA LEU A 64 13.87 8.81 18.03
C LEU A 64 15.27 9.22 17.59
N LEU A 65 15.83 8.47 16.65
CA LEU A 65 17.02 8.84 15.88
C LEU A 65 16.64 8.76 14.41
N LEU A 66 16.24 9.88 13.82
CA LEU A 66 15.76 9.94 12.44
C LEU A 66 16.64 10.85 11.59
N THR A 67 16.73 10.57 10.30
CA THR A 67 17.31 11.51 9.33
C THR A 67 16.38 12.73 9.15
N PRO A 68 16.85 13.83 8.55
CA PRO A 68 16.00 14.93 8.11
C PRO A 68 14.83 14.44 7.25
N PHE A 69 15.07 13.44 6.38
CA PHE A 69 14.03 12.80 5.58
C PHE A 69 13.01 12.08 6.46
N GLY A 70 13.45 11.30 7.46
CA GLY A 70 12.58 10.65 8.43
C GLY A 70 11.71 11.63 9.20
N TYR A 71 12.26 12.76 9.66
CA TYR A 71 11.47 13.83 10.30
C TYR A 71 10.49 14.50 9.34
N ALA A 72 10.91 14.83 8.12
CA ALA A 72 10.05 15.43 7.11
C ALA A 72 8.87 14.50 6.77
N PHE A 73 9.12 13.19 6.67
CA PHE A 73 8.09 12.19 6.44
C PHE A 73 7.15 12.05 7.65
N LEU A 74 7.69 11.97 8.87
CA LEU A 74 6.91 11.89 10.10
C LEU A 74 5.98 13.10 10.26
N PHE A 75 6.48 14.32 10.02
CA PHE A 75 5.73 15.57 10.17
C PHE A 75 4.89 15.96 8.95
N ASN A 76 4.96 15.21 7.84
CA ASN A 76 4.30 15.55 6.57
C ASN A 76 4.74 16.92 6.01
N SER A 77 6.03 17.24 6.14
CA SER A 77 6.65 18.48 5.65
C SER A 77 6.82 18.43 4.13
N LYS A 78 5.78 18.80 3.38
CA LYS A 78 5.65 18.55 1.93
C LYS A 78 6.80 19.15 1.11
N GLN A 79 7.16 20.40 1.37
CA GLN A 79 8.22 21.10 0.62
C GLN A 79 9.60 20.54 0.96
N VAL A 80 9.87 20.36 2.25
CA VAL A 80 11.13 19.80 2.74
C VAL A 80 11.32 18.35 2.27
N LEU A 81 10.27 17.52 2.35
CA LEU A 81 10.32 16.13 1.89
C LEU A 81 10.64 16.05 0.39
N THR A 82 10.01 16.91 -0.42
CA THR A 82 10.26 16.97 -1.88
C THR A 82 11.71 17.39 -2.16
N HIS A 83 12.21 18.42 -1.47
CA HIS A 83 13.58 18.87 -1.61
C HIS A 83 14.58 17.77 -1.23
N LEU A 84 14.39 17.12 -0.07
CA LEU A 84 15.28 16.04 0.39
C LEU A 84 15.26 14.84 -0.54
N LEU A 85 14.12 14.49 -1.13
CA LEU A 85 14.00 13.38 -2.06
C LEU A 85 14.71 13.63 -3.39
N LEU A 86 14.76 14.88 -3.84
CA LEU A 86 15.44 15.27 -5.08
C LEU A 86 16.95 15.48 -4.92
N ASN A 87 17.37 15.95 -3.74
CA ASN A 87 18.74 16.43 -3.52
C ASN A 87 19.56 15.52 -2.60
N THR A 88 18.95 14.47 -2.03
CA THR A 88 19.64 13.55 -1.10
C THR A 88 19.27 12.10 -1.37
N ASN A 89 20.15 11.17 -0.98
CA ASN A 89 19.92 9.72 -1.11
C ASN A 89 19.42 9.07 0.20
N THR A 90 18.73 9.83 1.05
CA THR A 90 18.41 9.42 2.43
C THR A 90 17.04 8.75 2.58
N SER A 91 16.30 8.59 1.48
CA SER A 91 14.95 8.01 1.48
C SER A 91 14.90 6.52 1.86
N GLN A 92 16.03 5.82 1.77
CA GLN A 92 16.18 4.41 2.18
C GLN A 92 17.00 4.25 3.46
N GLN A 93 17.48 5.35 4.05
CA GLN A 93 18.35 5.27 5.22
C GLN A 93 17.54 4.88 6.46
N SER A 94 18.04 3.87 7.19
CA SER A 94 17.42 3.39 8.41
C SER A 94 17.25 4.50 9.45
N CYS A 95 16.09 4.49 10.07
CA CYS A 95 15.73 5.28 11.24
C CYS A 95 15.71 4.37 12.47
N PHE A 96 15.92 4.93 13.67
CA PHE A 96 15.86 4.16 14.90
C PHE A 96 14.83 4.73 15.86
N VAL A 97 14.11 3.82 16.50
CA VAL A 97 13.11 4.12 17.52
C VAL A 97 13.38 3.23 18.72
N ALA A 98 13.39 3.80 19.91
CA ALA A 98 13.55 3.05 21.14
C ALA A 98 12.43 3.34 22.12
N ASP A 99 12.03 2.33 22.89
CA ASP A 99 11.04 2.45 23.94
C ASP A 99 11.42 1.62 25.18
N CYS A 100 10.91 2.06 26.34
CA CYS A 100 11.11 1.37 27.59
C CYS A 100 10.03 0.29 27.76
N LEU A 101 10.44 -0.95 28.04
CA LEU A 101 9.52 -2.07 28.27
C LEU A 101 9.34 -2.39 29.75
N ASP A 102 10.03 -1.66 30.61
CA ASP A 102 9.94 -1.80 32.06
C ASP A 102 8.72 -1.05 32.58
N ALA A 103 7.91 -1.71 33.42
CA ALA A 103 6.69 -1.11 33.97
C ALA A 103 6.98 0.13 34.83
N GLU A 104 8.16 0.17 35.47
CA GLU A 104 8.64 1.32 36.25
C GLU A 104 9.32 2.39 35.37
N LYS A 105 9.29 2.24 34.04
CA LYS A 105 9.90 3.12 33.04
C LYS A 105 11.43 3.28 33.18
N ARG A 106 12.13 2.30 33.77
CA ARG A 106 13.60 2.34 33.92
C ARG A 106 14.29 1.72 32.70
N TRP A 107 14.72 2.56 31.76
CA TRP A 107 15.40 2.18 30.52
C TRP A 107 16.56 1.19 30.68
N ARG A 108 17.31 1.26 31.79
CA ARG A 108 18.45 0.37 32.08
C ARG A 108 18.05 -1.09 32.33
N LYS A 109 16.82 -1.36 32.76
CA LYS A 109 16.36 -2.73 33.06
C LYS A 109 15.97 -3.46 31.79
N ARG A 110 15.07 -2.86 31.00
CA ARG A 110 14.53 -3.47 29.79
C ARG A 110 14.06 -2.41 28.80
N HIS A 111 14.57 -2.46 27.59
CA HIS A 111 14.19 -1.57 26.51
C HIS A 111 14.25 -2.28 25.17
N ARG A 112 13.58 -1.72 24.17
CA ARG A 112 13.60 -2.19 22.80
C ARG A 112 14.13 -1.10 21.89
N ILE A 113 14.87 -1.52 20.86
CA ILE A 113 15.30 -0.67 19.75
C ILE A 113 14.80 -1.31 18.47
N LEU A 114 14.14 -0.51 17.66
CA LEU A 114 13.73 -0.82 16.30
C LEU A 114 14.60 -0.02 15.34
N GLU A 115 15.17 -0.71 14.36
CA GLU A 115 15.71 -0.12 13.14
C GLU A 115 14.66 -0.30 12.05
N ILE A 116 14.20 0.79 11.47
CA ILE A 116 13.03 0.83 10.59
C ILE A 116 13.30 1.69 9.35
N PRO A 117 12.67 1.39 8.20
CA PRO A 117 12.72 2.29 7.06
C PRO A 117 11.89 3.56 7.36
N PRO A 118 12.19 4.71 6.73
CA PRO A 118 11.43 5.95 6.94
C PRO A 118 9.92 5.79 6.71
N LEU A 119 9.53 4.93 5.77
CA LEU A 119 8.12 4.66 5.44
C LEU A 119 7.32 4.06 6.61
N ALA A 120 7.97 3.42 7.57
CA ALA A 120 7.30 2.85 8.75
C ALA A 120 6.93 3.92 9.80
N LEU A 121 7.48 5.13 9.68
CA LEU A 121 7.23 6.24 10.62
C LEU A 121 5.81 6.79 10.52
N ARG A 122 5.07 6.51 9.44
CA ARG A 122 3.71 7.01 9.23
C ARG A 122 2.83 5.98 8.52
N VAL A 123 1.55 5.95 8.89
CA VAL A 123 0.51 5.22 8.14
C VAL A 123 0.38 5.83 6.74
N PRO A 124 0.07 5.04 5.69
CA PRO A 124 -0.19 5.58 4.36
C PRO A 124 -1.26 6.66 4.36
N LEU A 125 -0.89 7.84 3.90
CA LEU A 125 -1.80 8.95 3.61
C LEU A 125 -1.46 9.51 2.24
N ALA A 126 -2.47 9.82 1.44
CA ALA A 126 -2.30 10.32 0.07
C ALA A 126 -1.38 11.55 0.02
N GLU A 127 -1.59 12.50 0.94
CA GLU A 127 -0.80 13.72 1.00
C GLU A 127 0.70 13.49 1.21
N THR A 128 1.07 12.55 2.08
CA THR A 128 2.47 12.25 2.43
C THR A 128 3.15 11.40 1.37
N TYR A 129 2.40 10.52 0.69
CA TYR A 129 2.92 9.60 -0.31
C TYR A 129 2.95 10.22 -1.72
N ARG A 130 2.20 11.30 -1.97
CA ARG A 130 2.19 12.01 -3.26
C ARG A 130 3.57 12.56 -3.66
N PRO A 131 4.37 13.20 -2.78
CA PRO A 131 5.75 13.58 -3.09
C PRO A 131 6.62 12.39 -3.49
N LEU A 132 6.48 11.24 -2.82
CA LEU A 132 7.22 10.01 -3.15
C LEU A 132 6.88 9.52 -4.56
N MET A 133 5.59 9.51 -4.92
CA MET A 133 5.10 9.17 -6.25
C MET A 133 5.69 10.07 -7.34
N LEU A 134 5.63 11.40 -7.14
CA LEU A 134 6.09 12.37 -8.15
C LEU A 134 7.58 12.25 -8.46
N ASN A 135 8.36 11.78 -7.48
CA ASN A 135 9.81 11.62 -7.58
C ASN A 135 10.22 10.15 -7.75
N LYS A 136 9.32 9.29 -8.25
CA LYS A 136 9.59 7.89 -8.64
C LYS A 136 10.21 7.04 -7.53
N PHE A 137 9.77 7.22 -6.29
CA PHE A 137 10.15 6.32 -5.21
C PHE A 137 9.72 4.87 -5.55
N ASN A 138 10.59 3.89 -5.29
CA ASN A 138 10.28 2.48 -5.54
C ASN A 138 9.63 1.83 -4.31
N PHE A 139 8.30 1.64 -4.37
CA PHE A 139 7.50 1.00 -3.32
C PHE A 139 7.60 -0.53 -3.27
N ASP A 140 8.19 -1.13 -4.30
CA ASP A 140 8.32 -2.58 -4.45
C ASP A 140 9.72 -3.09 -4.04
N ASN A 141 10.53 -2.20 -3.46
CA ASN A 141 11.80 -2.59 -2.83
C ASN A 141 11.55 -3.36 -1.52
N PRO A 142 12.38 -4.37 -1.21
CA PRO A 142 12.33 -5.05 0.08
C PRO A 142 12.48 -4.07 1.25
N GLN A 143 11.68 -4.28 2.29
CA GLN A 143 11.71 -3.50 3.52
C GLN A 143 12.19 -4.40 4.66
N GLN A 144 12.99 -3.84 5.56
CA GLN A 144 13.56 -4.58 6.68
C GLN A 144 13.34 -3.82 7.98
N ILE A 145 12.82 -4.52 8.98
CA ILE A 145 12.68 -4.03 10.35
C ILE A 145 13.50 -4.94 11.27
N ASN A 146 14.52 -4.38 11.91
CA ASN A 146 15.30 -5.09 12.92
C ASN A 146 14.84 -4.67 14.30
N CYS A 147 14.64 -5.64 15.19
CA CYS A 147 14.27 -5.38 16.58
C CYS A 147 15.31 -6.02 17.50
N ARG A 148 15.76 -5.23 18.47
CA ARG A 148 16.65 -5.67 19.55
C ARG A 148 15.98 -5.38 20.88
N VAL A 149 15.72 -6.42 21.67
CA VAL A 149 15.14 -6.28 23.01
C VAL A 149 16.22 -6.58 24.04
N PHE A 150 16.60 -5.57 24.80
CA PHE A 150 17.62 -5.64 25.84
C PHE A 150 17.00 -5.96 27.20
N ALA A 151 17.65 -6.83 27.96
CA ALA A 151 17.31 -7.15 29.34
C ALA A 151 18.62 -7.33 30.12
N GLY A 152 18.95 -6.35 30.98
CA GLY A 152 20.26 -6.28 31.62
C GLY A 152 21.39 -6.15 30.60
N THR A 153 22.31 -7.11 30.59
CA THR A 153 23.47 -7.14 29.67
C THR A 153 23.24 -7.95 28.40
N CYS A 154 22.11 -8.65 28.28
CA CYS A 154 21.79 -9.50 27.14
C CYS A 154 20.74 -8.85 26.24
N PHE A 155 20.73 -9.20 24.96
CA PHE A 155 19.63 -8.84 24.06
C PHE A 155 19.19 -10.01 23.18
N LYS A 156 17.91 -9.99 22.81
CA LYS A 156 17.36 -10.86 21.76
C LYS A 156 17.19 -10.06 20.48
N ARG A 157 17.51 -10.68 19.33
CA ARG A 157 17.28 -10.10 18.01
C ARG A 157 16.11 -10.77 17.33
N SER A 158 15.31 -9.98 16.64
CA SER A 158 14.33 -10.45 15.67
C SER A 158 14.38 -9.56 14.44
N GLN A 159 14.07 -10.12 13.28
CA GLN A 159 14.10 -9.42 12.01
C GLN A 159 12.82 -9.77 11.25
N VAL A 160 12.23 -8.75 10.63
CA VAL A 160 11.13 -8.90 9.67
C VAL A 160 11.63 -8.36 8.34
N VAL A 161 11.60 -9.19 7.30
CA VAL A 161 11.90 -8.80 5.93
C VAL A 161 10.62 -8.99 5.11
N THR A 162 10.21 -7.95 4.41
CA THR A 162 9.07 -7.98 3.49
C THR A 162 9.53 -7.56 2.10
N GLU A 163 8.87 -8.02 1.05
CA GLU A 163 9.32 -7.75 -0.33
C GLU A 163 8.80 -6.41 -0.87
N SER A 164 7.91 -5.74 -0.14
CA SER A 164 7.34 -4.45 -0.52
C SER A 164 6.89 -3.62 0.69
N VAL A 165 6.61 -2.35 0.43
CA VAL A 165 6.01 -1.43 1.41
C VAL A 165 4.61 -1.88 1.79
N TRP A 166 3.83 -2.40 0.83
CA TRP A 166 2.50 -2.94 1.11
C TRP A 166 2.55 -4.09 2.12
N GLU A 167 3.46 -5.05 1.91
CA GLU A 167 3.62 -6.20 2.80
C GLU A 167 4.10 -5.80 4.19
N MET A 168 4.99 -4.80 4.29
CA MET A 168 5.43 -4.25 5.56
C MET A 168 4.24 -3.74 6.37
N ILE A 169 3.37 -2.95 5.74
CA ILE A 169 2.21 -2.33 6.41
C ILE A 169 1.22 -3.39 6.84
N TRP A 170 0.90 -4.33 5.94
CA TRP A 170 0.03 -5.45 6.25
C TRP A 170 0.56 -6.32 7.41
N SER A 171 1.88 -6.49 7.51
CA SER A 171 2.51 -7.35 8.52
C SER A 171 2.65 -6.69 9.88
N VAL A 172 2.91 -5.38 9.92
CA VAL A 172 3.29 -4.66 11.14
C VAL A 172 2.12 -3.93 11.78
N TRP A 173 1.22 -3.34 10.98
CA TRP A 173 0.17 -2.46 11.50
C TRP A 173 -1.12 -3.25 11.75
N PRO A 174 -1.51 -3.53 13.03
CA PRO A 174 -2.64 -4.41 13.32
C PRO A 174 -3.99 -3.98 12.70
N PRO A 175 -4.32 -2.67 12.60
CA PRO A 175 -5.52 -2.21 11.91
C PRO A 175 -5.59 -2.61 10.44
N ALA A 176 -4.46 -2.87 9.76
CA ALA A 176 -4.47 -3.31 8.38
C ALA A 176 -5.28 -4.60 8.18
N LYS A 177 -5.45 -5.43 9.23
CA LYS A 177 -6.27 -6.68 9.19
C LYS A 177 -7.78 -6.44 9.14
N ASP A 178 -8.24 -5.20 9.15
CA ASP A 178 -9.61 -4.83 8.84
C ASP A 178 -9.79 -4.66 7.32
N ALA A 179 -10.89 -5.17 6.76
CA ALA A 179 -11.11 -5.14 5.31
C ALA A 179 -11.31 -3.72 4.74
N ASN A 180 -11.93 -2.80 5.49
CA ASN A 180 -12.05 -1.40 5.03
C ASN A 180 -10.67 -0.76 4.98
N ILE A 181 -9.91 -0.90 6.07
CA ILE A 181 -8.57 -0.33 6.18
C ILE A 181 -7.64 -0.91 5.11
N LEU A 182 -7.75 -2.22 4.83
CA LEU A 182 -7.03 -2.90 3.76
C LEU A 182 -7.24 -2.21 2.40
N VAL A 183 -8.49 -1.93 2.04
CA VAL A 183 -8.83 -1.25 0.80
C VAL A 183 -8.24 0.16 0.77
N GLU A 184 -8.44 0.93 1.84
CA GLU A 184 -7.98 2.31 1.96
C GLU A 184 -6.46 2.44 1.78
N PHE A 185 -5.67 1.71 2.58
CA PHE A 185 -4.21 1.84 2.51
C PHE A 185 -3.66 1.28 1.19
N THR A 186 -4.27 0.22 0.65
CA THR A 186 -3.88 -0.33 -0.65
C THR A 186 -4.12 0.70 -1.75
N ALA A 187 -5.25 1.40 -1.73
CA ALA A 187 -5.56 2.45 -2.70
C ALA A 187 -4.53 3.58 -2.63
N VAL A 188 -4.14 4.01 -1.43
CA VAL A 188 -3.08 5.01 -1.26
C VAL A 188 -1.77 4.54 -1.88
N LEU A 189 -1.33 3.30 -1.60
CA LEU A 189 -0.05 2.79 -2.11
C LEU A 189 -0.05 2.57 -3.62
N LEU A 190 -1.12 2.02 -4.19
CA LEU A 190 -1.23 1.80 -5.63
C LEU A 190 -1.31 3.13 -6.40
N ASN A 191 -1.98 4.14 -5.83
CA ASN A 191 -1.95 5.51 -6.35
C ASN A 191 -0.56 6.14 -6.23
N ALA A 192 0.16 5.85 -5.15
CA ALA A 192 1.52 6.34 -4.95
C ALA A 192 2.55 5.68 -5.89
N GLY A 193 2.20 4.57 -6.55
CA GLY A 193 3.03 3.93 -7.56
C GLY A 193 3.49 2.52 -7.23
N CYS A 194 2.96 1.89 -6.17
CA CYS A 194 3.16 0.45 -5.93
C CYS A 194 2.63 -0.36 -7.12
N ASN A 195 3.41 -1.35 -7.57
CA ASN A 195 3.09 -2.09 -8.79
C ASN A 195 2.06 -3.19 -8.50
N ALA A 196 0.82 -2.99 -8.94
CA ALA A 196 -0.24 -3.99 -8.78
C ALA A 196 0.12 -5.34 -9.41
N LYS A 197 0.86 -5.38 -10.54
CA LYS A 197 1.27 -6.64 -11.17
C LYS A 197 2.19 -7.47 -10.29
N GLN A 198 3.08 -6.82 -9.52
CA GLN A 198 3.95 -7.52 -8.58
C GLN A 198 3.17 -7.94 -7.33
N LEU A 199 2.34 -7.03 -6.81
CA LEU A 199 1.52 -7.26 -5.63
C LEU A 199 0.64 -8.52 -5.77
N VAL A 200 -0.11 -8.64 -6.87
CA VAL A 200 -1.04 -9.77 -7.07
C VAL A 200 -0.36 -11.12 -7.28
N LYS A 201 0.92 -11.14 -7.63
CA LYS A 201 1.70 -12.39 -7.79
C LYS A 201 2.22 -12.92 -6.45
N ARG A 202 2.41 -12.05 -5.47
CA ARG A 202 2.98 -12.38 -4.15
C ARG A 202 1.91 -12.73 -3.12
N ILE A 203 0.73 -12.17 -3.26
CA ILE A 203 -0.36 -12.34 -2.30
C ILE A 203 -1.25 -13.50 -2.70
N ASN A 204 -1.58 -14.39 -1.76
CA ASN A 204 -2.71 -15.29 -1.90
C ASN A 204 -3.98 -14.61 -1.35
N PHE A 205 -4.93 -14.27 -2.22
CA PHE A 205 -6.12 -13.51 -1.84
C PHE A 205 -7.04 -14.27 -0.90
N GLU A 206 -7.22 -15.57 -1.10
CA GLU A 206 -8.02 -16.40 -0.21
C GLU A 206 -7.44 -16.40 1.22
N LYS A 207 -6.13 -16.60 1.36
CA LYS A 207 -5.45 -16.51 2.66
C LYS A 207 -5.56 -15.11 3.25
N LEU A 208 -5.38 -14.07 2.42
CA LEU A 208 -5.51 -12.69 2.85
C LEU A 208 -6.90 -12.42 3.45
N PHE A 209 -7.96 -12.77 2.72
CA PHE A 209 -9.34 -12.52 3.15
C PHE A 209 -9.75 -13.37 4.34
N ASN A 210 -9.25 -14.62 4.45
CA ASN A 210 -9.42 -15.46 5.63
C ASN A 210 -8.77 -14.87 6.89
N THR A 211 -7.65 -14.14 6.75
CA THR A 211 -6.97 -13.52 7.90
C THR A 211 -7.58 -12.21 8.37
N CYS A 212 -8.48 -11.62 7.59
CA CYS A 212 -9.27 -10.46 8.00
C CYS A 212 -10.34 -10.89 9.02
N LYS A 213 -10.55 -10.11 10.09
CA LYS A 213 -11.45 -10.50 11.19
C LYS A 213 -12.92 -10.66 10.72
N PRO A 214 -13.56 -11.83 10.87
CA PRO A 214 -14.86 -12.12 10.27
C PRO A 214 -16.05 -11.33 10.84
N ALA A 215 -15.95 -10.76 12.04
CA ALA A 215 -17.09 -10.11 12.72
C ALA A 215 -17.45 -8.70 12.18
N VAL A 216 -16.61 -8.09 11.32
CA VAL A 216 -16.80 -6.72 10.77
C VAL A 216 -16.56 -6.66 9.25
N THR A 217 -16.19 -7.77 8.62
CA THR A 217 -15.83 -7.80 7.21
C THR A 217 -17.07 -7.76 6.33
N ASN A 218 -17.37 -6.61 5.73
CA ASN A 218 -18.26 -6.53 4.58
C ASN A 218 -17.55 -7.14 3.36
N PRO A 219 -18.05 -8.24 2.77
CA PRO A 219 -17.47 -8.85 1.57
C PRO A 219 -17.36 -7.89 0.38
N ALA A 220 -18.16 -6.81 0.35
CA ALA A 220 -18.05 -5.70 -0.59
C ALA A 220 -16.63 -5.10 -0.64
N ASN A 221 -15.94 -5.08 0.49
CA ASN A 221 -14.59 -4.51 0.59
C ASN A 221 -13.56 -5.42 -0.07
N PHE A 222 -13.71 -6.75 0.03
CA PHE A 222 -12.85 -7.68 -0.69
C PHE A 222 -13.09 -7.60 -2.19
N VAL A 223 -14.34 -7.43 -2.62
CA VAL A 223 -14.67 -7.19 -4.03
C VAL A 223 -14.05 -5.86 -4.51
N SER A 224 -14.15 -4.81 -3.70
CA SER A 224 -13.54 -3.50 -3.97
C SER A 224 -12.02 -3.59 -4.07
N PHE A 225 -11.37 -4.35 -3.19
CA PHE A 225 -9.94 -4.62 -3.24
C PHE A 225 -9.55 -5.30 -4.57
N LEU A 226 -10.30 -6.33 -5.00
CA LEU A 226 -10.04 -7.02 -6.27
C LEU A 226 -10.24 -6.10 -7.49
N TYR A 227 -11.26 -5.25 -7.49
CA TYR A 227 -11.42 -4.24 -8.53
C TYR A 227 -10.29 -3.22 -8.53
N LEU A 228 -9.87 -2.76 -7.35
CA LEU A 228 -8.78 -1.81 -7.20
C LEU A 228 -7.49 -2.34 -7.86
N VAL A 229 -7.08 -3.58 -7.56
CA VAL A 229 -5.88 -4.15 -8.21
C VAL A 229 -6.06 -4.34 -9.73
N ILE A 230 -7.28 -4.63 -10.21
CA ILE A 230 -7.58 -4.64 -11.66
C ILE A 230 -7.42 -3.25 -12.27
N PHE A 231 -7.94 -2.21 -11.61
CA PHE A 231 -7.86 -0.82 -12.07
C PHE A 231 -6.43 -0.28 -12.07
N HIS A 232 -5.58 -0.82 -11.21
CA HIS A 232 -4.15 -0.49 -11.16
C HIS A 232 -3.28 -1.45 -11.98
N GLY A 233 -3.88 -2.29 -12.84
CA GLY A 233 -3.15 -2.97 -13.90
C GLY A 233 -2.74 -4.41 -13.61
N ALA A 234 -3.41 -5.11 -12.70
CA ALA A 234 -3.24 -6.56 -12.55
C ALA A 234 -3.36 -7.27 -13.92
N ASP A 235 -2.42 -8.17 -14.20
CA ASP A 235 -2.35 -8.90 -15.46
C ASP A 235 -3.07 -10.25 -15.36
N LEU A 236 -4.38 -10.23 -15.65
CA LEU A 236 -5.24 -11.42 -15.65
C LEU A 236 -4.95 -12.40 -16.80
N GLN A 237 -3.94 -12.12 -17.61
CA GLN A 237 -3.45 -13.05 -18.61
C GLN A 237 -2.34 -13.97 -18.09
N ASP A 238 -1.75 -13.64 -16.95
CA ASP A 238 -0.86 -14.54 -16.21
C ASP A 238 -1.73 -15.60 -15.52
N THR A 239 -1.41 -16.88 -15.74
CA THR A 239 -2.19 -18.01 -15.23
C THR A 239 -2.20 -18.08 -13.70
N THR A 240 -1.11 -17.68 -13.05
CA THR A 240 -0.99 -17.65 -11.59
C THR A 240 -1.89 -16.57 -11.01
N VAL A 241 -1.88 -15.39 -11.63
CA VAL A 241 -2.75 -14.27 -11.24
C VAL A 241 -4.21 -14.64 -11.46
N LEU A 242 -4.56 -15.19 -12.64
CA LEU A 242 -5.91 -15.63 -12.94
C LEU A 242 -6.43 -16.65 -11.92
N ALA A 243 -5.64 -17.68 -11.59
CA ALA A 243 -6.02 -18.68 -10.59
C ALA A 243 -6.27 -18.03 -9.21
N ASN A 244 -5.42 -17.08 -8.80
CA ASN A 244 -5.58 -16.35 -7.54
C ASN A 244 -6.91 -15.57 -7.50
N PHE A 245 -7.28 -14.87 -8.57
CA PHE A 245 -8.57 -14.18 -8.68
C PHE A 245 -9.75 -15.16 -8.68
N LEU A 246 -9.68 -16.27 -9.43
CA LEU A 246 -10.76 -17.24 -9.48
C LEU A 246 -10.99 -17.93 -8.13
N ASN A 247 -9.93 -18.31 -7.43
CA ASN A 247 -10.01 -18.88 -6.08
C ASN A 247 -10.58 -17.88 -5.08
N ALA A 248 -10.17 -16.61 -5.16
CA ALA A 248 -10.74 -15.54 -4.34
C ALA A 248 -12.24 -15.39 -4.58
N ILE A 249 -12.69 -15.40 -5.84
CA ILE A 249 -14.12 -15.31 -6.18
C ILE A 249 -14.88 -16.53 -5.65
N VAL A 250 -14.33 -17.75 -5.77
CA VAL A 250 -14.94 -18.95 -5.17
C VAL A 250 -15.09 -18.77 -3.67
N TYR A 251 -14.03 -18.36 -2.97
CA TYR A 251 -14.09 -18.09 -1.53
C TYR A 251 -15.21 -17.08 -1.19
N LEU A 252 -15.29 -15.97 -1.92
CA LEU A 252 -16.33 -14.95 -1.70
C LEU A 252 -17.75 -15.48 -1.96
N THR A 253 -17.94 -16.48 -2.84
CA THR A 253 -19.24 -17.13 -3.02
C THR A 253 -19.67 -18.02 -1.84
N THR A 254 -18.73 -18.42 -0.98
CA THR A 254 -19.03 -19.20 0.23
C THR A 254 -19.40 -18.33 1.42
N LEU A 255 -19.09 -17.02 1.35
CA LEU A 255 -19.53 -16.06 2.33
C LEU A 255 -21.02 -15.77 2.09
N ASP A 256 -21.82 -15.74 3.16
CA ASP A 256 -23.24 -15.42 3.06
C ASP A 256 -23.41 -13.92 2.77
N THR A 257 -23.50 -13.57 1.47
CA THR A 257 -23.47 -12.17 1.02
C THR A 257 -24.77 -11.78 0.31
N GLN A 258 -25.41 -10.69 0.75
CA GLN A 258 -26.54 -10.08 0.05
C GLN A 258 -26.12 -9.39 -1.27
N GLU A 259 -24.82 -9.19 -1.50
CA GLU A 259 -24.26 -8.41 -2.61
C GLU A 259 -23.84 -9.23 -3.84
N THR A 260 -24.63 -10.26 -4.18
CA THR A 260 -24.34 -11.16 -5.32
C THR A 260 -24.16 -10.40 -6.64
N HIS A 261 -24.78 -9.23 -6.80
CA HIS A 261 -24.66 -8.40 -8.01
C HIS A 261 -23.23 -7.87 -8.24
N ILE A 262 -22.56 -7.39 -7.20
CA ILE A 262 -21.22 -6.79 -7.33
C ILE A 262 -20.20 -7.90 -7.64
N LEU A 263 -20.33 -9.04 -6.97
CA LEU A 263 -19.50 -10.23 -7.21
C LEU A 263 -19.69 -10.80 -8.62
N LYS A 264 -20.92 -10.79 -9.16
CA LYS A 264 -21.19 -11.10 -10.57
C LYS A 264 -20.43 -10.18 -11.51
N GLY A 265 -20.48 -8.86 -11.27
CA GLY A 265 -19.74 -7.89 -12.06
C GLY A 265 -18.24 -8.18 -12.07
N LEU A 266 -17.69 -8.50 -10.90
CA LEU A 266 -16.25 -8.77 -10.74
C LEU A 266 -15.86 -10.02 -11.53
N PHE A 267 -16.65 -11.10 -11.43
CA PHE A 267 -16.39 -12.31 -12.19
C PHE A 267 -16.48 -12.08 -13.70
N ILE A 268 -17.44 -11.29 -14.19
CA ILE A 268 -17.54 -10.93 -15.61
C ILE A 268 -16.32 -10.15 -16.07
N ALA A 269 -15.85 -9.18 -15.27
CA ALA A 269 -14.62 -8.43 -15.55
C ALA A 269 -13.41 -9.36 -15.66
N VAL A 270 -13.22 -10.24 -14.67
CA VAL A 270 -12.11 -11.22 -14.66
C VAL A 270 -12.19 -12.14 -15.88
N TYR A 271 -13.37 -12.69 -16.17
CA TYR A 271 -13.58 -13.55 -17.33
C TYR A 271 -13.20 -12.84 -18.62
N ASN A 272 -13.69 -11.62 -18.85
CA ASN A 272 -13.42 -10.85 -20.07
C ASN A 272 -11.97 -10.37 -20.18
N LEU A 273 -11.30 -10.07 -19.06
CA LEU A 273 -9.90 -9.65 -19.07
C LEU A 273 -8.91 -10.81 -19.16
N SER A 274 -9.33 -12.03 -18.85
CA SER A 274 -8.52 -13.24 -19.02
C SER A 274 -8.61 -13.78 -20.44
N SER A 275 -7.66 -14.61 -20.86
CA SER A 275 -7.80 -15.50 -22.03
C SER A 275 -7.85 -16.98 -21.63
N GLY A 276 -7.43 -17.29 -20.39
CA GLY A 276 -7.22 -18.64 -19.88
C GLY A 276 -8.37 -19.19 -19.03
N CYS A 277 -9.52 -18.52 -18.90
CA CYS A 277 -10.64 -19.05 -18.12
C CYS A 277 -11.12 -20.43 -18.59
N SER A 278 -10.90 -20.79 -19.86
CA SER A 278 -11.18 -22.12 -20.39
C SER A 278 -10.33 -23.23 -19.76
N GLU A 279 -9.18 -22.90 -19.18
CA GLU A 279 -8.30 -23.84 -18.49
C GLU A 279 -8.84 -24.21 -17.09
N TYR A 280 -9.84 -23.48 -16.59
CA TYR A 280 -10.44 -23.67 -15.27
C TYR A 280 -11.95 -23.98 -15.33
N PRO A 281 -12.39 -25.00 -16.12
CA PRO A 281 -13.81 -25.24 -16.39
C PRO A 281 -14.61 -25.57 -15.11
N THR A 282 -14.02 -26.35 -14.20
CA THR A 282 -14.66 -26.73 -12.93
C THR A 282 -14.88 -25.52 -12.03
N VAL A 283 -13.86 -24.69 -11.87
CA VAL A 283 -13.90 -23.48 -11.03
C VAL A 283 -14.91 -22.48 -11.59
N VAL A 284 -14.85 -22.22 -12.89
CA VAL A 284 -15.83 -21.37 -13.60
C VAL A 284 -17.25 -21.92 -13.44
N GLY A 285 -17.44 -23.25 -13.51
CA GLY A 285 -18.73 -23.90 -13.31
C GLY A 285 -19.28 -23.74 -11.89
N ILE A 286 -18.42 -23.76 -10.87
CA ILE A 286 -18.81 -23.48 -9.47
C ILE A 286 -19.29 -22.03 -9.36
N ILE A 287 -18.48 -21.07 -9.82
CA ILE A 287 -18.81 -19.64 -9.74
C ILE A 287 -20.12 -19.33 -10.47
N LYS A 288 -20.29 -19.85 -11.69
CA LYS A 288 -21.52 -19.65 -12.48
C LYS A 288 -22.77 -20.16 -11.76
N ARG A 289 -22.69 -21.34 -11.11
CA ARG A 289 -23.81 -21.91 -10.35
C ARG A 289 -24.12 -21.08 -9.12
N ALA A 290 -23.11 -20.77 -8.31
CA ALA A 290 -23.27 -19.97 -7.10
C ALA A 290 -23.86 -18.59 -7.41
N LEU A 291 -23.39 -17.96 -8.49
CA LEU A 291 -23.87 -16.65 -8.93
C LEU A 291 -25.08 -16.71 -9.85
N LYS A 292 -25.68 -17.87 -10.17
CA LYS A 292 -26.82 -17.95 -11.11
C LYS A 292 -26.56 -17.24 -12.45
N ILE A 293 -25.38 -17.45 -13.04
CA ILE A 293 -25.01 -16.91 -14.36
C ILE A 293 -25.24 -17.99 -15.41
N GLU A 294 -26.31 -17.84 -16.19
CA GLU A 294 -26.68 -18.84 -17.20
C GLU A 294 -25.67 -18.90 -18.34
N LYS A 295 -25.37 -17.77 -18.98
CA LYS A 295 -24.50 -17.69 -20.16
C LYS A 295 -23.47 -16.57 -20.03
N LEU A 296 -22.22 -16.91 -20.36
CA LEU A 296 -21.16 -15.95 -20.66
C LEU A 296 -20.90 -16.05 -22.16
N SER A 297 -21.00 -14.94 -22.88
CA SER A 297 -20.81 -14.96 -24.33
C SER A 297 -19.33 -15.22 -24.66
N ARG A 298 -19.03 -16.43 -25.15
CA ARG A 298 -17.69 -16.78 -25.64
C ARG A 298 -17.28 -15.92 -26.84
N THR A 299 -18.22 -15.56 -27.72
CA THR A 299 -17.94 -14.69 -28.88
C THR A 299 -17.52 -13.29 -28.44
N ALA A 300 -18.15 -12.75 -27.38
CA ALA A 300 -17.71 -11.49 -26.79
C ALA A 300 -16.28 -11.59 -26.25
N HIS A 301 -15.97 -12.65 -25.49
CA HIS A 301 -14.64 -12.92 -24.92
C HIS A 301 -13.50 -13.01 -25.96
N HIS A 302 -13.80 -13.45 -27.19
CA HIS A 302 -12.83 -13.55 -28.29
C HIS A 302 -12.93 -12.41 -29.31
N SER A 303 -13.74 -11.39 -29.05
CA SER A 303 -13.84 -10.26 -29.98
C SER A 303 -12.54 -9.46 -30.02
N LEU A 304 -12.27 -8.86 -31.19
CA LEU A 304 -11.09 -8.01 -31.43
C LEU A 304 -10.96 -6.90 -30.37
N LYS A 305 -12.08 -6.33 -29.91
CA LYS A 305 -12.10 -5.30 -28.86
C LYS A 305 -11.42 -5.76 -27.57
N PHE A 306 -11.74 -6.94 -27.06
CA PHE A 306 -11.09 -7.46 -25.84
C PHE A 306 -9.66 -7.91 -26.07
N MET A 307 -9.34 -8.43 -27.26
CA MET A 307 -7.96 -8.74 -27.62
C MET A 307 -7.08 -7.48 -27.57
N CYS A 308 -7.56 -6.36 -28.13
CA CYS A 308 -6.89 -5.07 -28.07
C CYS A 308 -6.76 -4.57 -26.63
N ILE A 309 -7.83 -4.61 -25.82
CA ILE A 309 -7.80 -4.22 -24.40
C ILE A 309 -6.72 -4.99 -23.65
N ARG A 310 -6.72 -6.33 -23.74
CA ARG A 310 -5.73 -7.19 -23.08
C ARG A 310 -4.31 -6.86 -23.54
N ARG A 311 -4.11 -6.64 -24.84
CA ARG A 311 -2.80 -6.29 -25.39
C ARG A 311 -2.30 -4.94 -24.88
N ILE A 312 -3.15 -3.91 -24.86
CA ILE A 312 -2.81 -2.59 -24.32
C ILE A 312 -2.46 -2.72 -22.83
N ARG A 313 -3.27 -3.43 -22.05
CA ARG A 313 -3.01 -3.66 -20.61
C ARG A 313 -1.68 -4.36 -20.33
N ARG A 314 -1.29 -5.30 -21.18
CA ARG A 314 0.03 -5.96 -21.10
C ARG A 314 1.19 -5.01 -21.41
N LEU A 315 1.01 -4.06 -22.34
CA LEU A 315 2.05 -3.12 -22.76
C LEU A 315 2.29 -1.99 -21.75
N ILE A 316 1.28 -1.61 -20.97
CA ILE A 316 1.43 -0.60 -19.92
C ILE A 316 1.96 -1.29 -18.65
N ASP A 317 2.97 -0.71 -18.01
CA ASP A 317 3.46 -1.20 -16.71
C ASP A 317 2.36 -1.12 -15.64
N GLY A 318 2.38 -2.03 -14.66
CA GLY A 318 1.47 -2.00 -13.52
C GLY A 318 1.72 -0.80 -12.60
N ALA A 319 2.96 -0.34 -12.48
CA ALA A 319 3.27 0.89 -11.75
C ALA A 319 2.73 2.12 -12.50
N GLY A 320 1.79 2.85 -11.88
CA GLY A 320 1.19 4.04 -12.48
C GLY A 320 0.25 3.76 -13.66
N PHE A 321 -0.19 2.51 -13.86
CA PHE A 321 -1.13 2.10 -14.90
C PHE A 321 -2.37 2.98 -14.98
N PHE A 322 -3.05 3.18 -13.84
CA PHE A 322 -4.25 4.01 -13.74
C PHE A 322 -3.98 5.44 -14.21
N ARG A 323 -2.85 6.03 -13.78
CA ARG A 323 -2.45 7.39 -14.17
C ARG A 323 -2.13 7.47 -15.67
N ALA A 324 -1.50 6.44 -16.23
CA ALA A 324 -1.20 6.37 -17.65
C ALA A 324 -2.50 6.40 -18.47
N ILE A 325 -3.46 5.53 -18.16
CA ILE A 325 -4.76 5.48 -18.86
C ILE A 325 -5.54 6.78 -18.70
N SER A 326 -5.60 7.32 -17.48
CA SER A 326 -6.31 8.56 -17.19
C SER A 326 -5.79 9.74 -18.04
N LYS A 327 -4.48 9.77 -18.33
CA LYS A 327 -3.83 10.78 -19.18
C LYS A 327 -3.93 10.52 -20.69
N MET A 328 -4.31 9.32 -21.13
CA MET A 328 -4.45 9.03 -22.56
C MET A 328 -5.57 9.87 -23.17
N ASN A 329 -5.34 10.39 -24.38
CA ASN A 329 -6.34 11.14 -25.14
C ASN A 329 -7.24 10.18 -25.94
N ILE A 330 -8.14 9.50 -25.23
CA ILE A 330 -9.11 8.54 -25.77
C ILE A 330 -10.45 8.73 -25.05
N ASP A 331 -11.52 8.24 -25.67
CA ASP A 331 -12.89 8.36 -25.14
C ASP A 331 -13.04 7.72 -23.76
N LYS A 332 -13.97 8.28 -22.95
CA LYS A 332 -14.28 7.79 -21.60
C LYS A 332 -14.63 6.31 -21.59
N GLU A 333 -15.39 5.85 -22.58
CA GLU A 333 -15.74 4.43 -22.74
C GLU A 333 -14.53 3.53 -22.95
N CYS A 334 -13.53 4.01 -23.72
CA CYS A 334 -12.29 3.28 -23.95
C CYS A 334 -11.45 3.22 -22.68
N LYS A 335 -11.35 4.32 -21.92
CA LYS A 335 -10.70 4.33 -20.60
C LYS A 335 -11.37 3.35 -19.65
N TYR A 336 -12.70 3.38 -19.59
CA TYR A 336 -13.50 2.47 -18.78
C TYR A 336 -13.22 1.01 -19.14
N ALA A 337 -13.31 0.66 -20.43
CA ALA A 337 -13.05 -0.70 -20.88
C ALA A 337 -11.60 -1.14 -20.62
N LEU A 338 -10.63 -0.23 -20.71
CA LEU A 338 -9.24 -0.51 -20.36
C LEU A 338 -9.03 -0.74 -18.86
N LEU A 339 -9.73 0.00 -18.00
CA LEU A 339 -9.63 -0.13 -16.55
C LEU A 339 -10.38 -1.37 -16.04
N THR A 340 -11.60 -1.59 -16.51
CA THR A 340 -12.55 -2.56 -15.93
C THR A 340 -12.67 -3.84 -16.74
N GLY A 341 -12.32 -3.83 -18.03
CA GLY A 341 -12.62 -4.96 -18.92
C GLY A 341 -14.10 -5.22 -19.13
N ILE A 342 -14.94 -4.22 -18.84
CA ILE A 342 -16.37 -4.26 -19.13
C ILE A 342 -16.62 -3.24 -20.25
N PRO A 343 -17.14 -3.66 -21.42
CA PRO A 343 -17.61 -2.70 -22.40
C PRO A 343 -18.88 -2.05 -21.86
N THR A 344 -18.94 -0.72 -21.85
CA THR A 344 -20.20 -0.01 -21.61
C THR A 344 -21.24 -0.49 -22.63
N ILE A 345 -22.38 -0.95 -22.13
CA ILE A 345 -23.56 -1.29 -22.93
C ILE A 345 -24.61 -0.24 -22.55
N LYS A 346 -25.08 0.51 -23.56
CA LYS A 346 -26.14 1.55 -23.53
C LYS A 346 -26.85 1.79 -22.17
N ALA A 347 -26.69 3.01 -21.65
CA ALA A 347 -27.57 3.81 -20.77
C ALA A 347 -28.09 3.21 -19.46
N ASN A 348 -28.58 1.97 -19.41
CA ASN A 348 -29.32 1.44 -18.25
C ASN A 348 -28.44 0.70 -17.21
N LYS A 349 -27.12 0.72 -17.37
CA LYS A 349 -26.14 0.17 -16.39
C LYS A 349 -25.04 1.17 -16.03
N GLU A 350 -25.16 2.41 -16.50
CA GLU A 350 -24.22 3.48 -16.23
C GLU A 350 -24.23 3.82 -14.73
N ASP A 351 -25.41 3.90 -14.08
CA ASP A 351 -25.50 4.34 -12.69
C ASP A 351 -24.79 3.44 -11.67
N ALA A 352 -24.88 2.10 -11.79
CA ALA A 352 -24.30 1.20 -10.79
C ALA A 352 -22.76 1.16 -10.80
N VAL A 353 -22.15 1.44 -11.96
CA VAL A 353 -20.69 1.47 -12.08
C VAL A 353 -20.14 2.89 -12.08
N GLN A 354 -20.91 3.87 -12.57
CA GLN A 354 -20.61 5.28 -12.36
C GLN A 354 -20.69 5.63 -10.88
N GLN A 355 -21.59 5.06 -10.08
CA GLN A 355 -21.56 5.16 -8.61
C GLN A 355 -20.34 4.46 -7.98
N LEU A 356 -19.84 3.37 -8.56
CA LEU A 356 -18.63 2.71 -8.08
C LEU A 356 -17.37 3.53 -8.42
N VAL A 357 -17.33 4.12 -9.62
CA VAL A 357 -16.26 5.01 -10.08
C VAL A 357 -16.32 6.35 -9.35
N ASP A 358 -17.49 6.95 -9.16
CA ASP A 358 -17.70 8.20 -8.46
C ASP A 358 -17.58 8.02 -6.94
N GLY A 359 -17.95 6.87 -6.38
CA GLY A 359 -17.65 6.53 -4.98
C GLY A 359 -16.15 6.36 -4.74
N LEU A 360 -15.44 5.74 -5.69
CA LEU A 360 -13.97 5.66 -5.66
C LEU A 360 -13.32 7.02 -5.95
N SER A 361 -13.90 7.86 -6.80
CA SER A 361 -13.40 9.20 -7.17
C SER A 361 -13.71 10.28 -6.13
N ALA A 362 -14.88 10.24 -5.47
CA ALA A 362 -15.29 11.19 -4.44
C ALA A 362 -14.49 10.99 -3.16
N ASN A 363 -14.16 9.73 -2.82
CA ASN A 363 -13.19 9.42 -1.77
C ASN A 363 -11.74 9.83 -2.15
N LEU A 364 -11.46 10.13 -3.43
CA LEU A 364 -10.17 10.59 -3.95
C LEU A 364 -10.11 12.10 -4.22
N GLN A 365 -11.24 12.81 -4.29
CA GLN A 365 -11.31 14.28 -4.45
C GLN A 365 -11.53 14.99 -3.11
N ALA A 366 -12.04 14.29 -2.10
CA ALA A 366 -12.10 14.76 -0.71
C ALA A 366 -10.82 14.45 0.11
N ALA A 367 -9.74 13.98 -0.54
CA ALA A 367 -8.48 13.54 0.09
C ALA A 367 -7.23 14.22 -0.48
#